data_AF-A0A963TKS9-F1
#
_entry.id   AF-A0A963TKS9-F1
#
_cell.length_a   1.000
_cell.length_b   1.000
_cell.length_c   1.000
_cell.angle_alpha   90.00
_cell.angle_beta   90.00
_cell.angle_gamma   90.00
#
_symmetry.space_group_name_H-M   'P 1'
#
loop_
_entity.id
_entity.type
_entity.pdbx_description
1 polymer ?
#
loop_
_entity_poly.entity_id
_entity_poly.type
_entity_poly.pdbx_seq_one_letter_code
_entity_poly.pdbx_strand_id
1 'polypeptide(L)'
;TAADIAAAQEMSADDRQAMIRGMVDGLAQRLAEDPDDLEGWHRLIRARVVLGEGAAAQAALDAARAALAGNSGALQRLDAAARELGLQ
;
A
#
# COMPACT_ATOMS: atom_id res chain seq x y z
N THR A 1 -20.46 -11.04 -11.61
CA THR A 1 -21.36 -12.24 -11.57
C THR A 1 -20.83 -13.20 -10.51
N ALA A 2 -21.62 -14.19 -10.06
CA ALA A 2 -21.11 -15.24 -9.16
C ALA A 2 -19.91 -16.03 -9.77
N ALA A 3 -19.68 -15.89 -11.08
CA ALA A 3 -18.53 -16.40 -11.80
C ALA A 3 -17.18 -15.77 -11.41
N ASP A 4 -17.15 -14.50 -10.95
CA ASP A 4 -15.90 -13.84 -10.50
C ASP A 4 -15.36 -14.44 -9.20
N ILE A 5 -16.24 -15.00 -8.36
CA ILE A 5 -15.85 -15.59 -7.07
C ILE A 5 -15.41 -17.06 -7.24
N ALA A 6 -15.98 -17.78 -8.21
CA ALA A 6 -15.64 -19.17 -8.50
C ALA A 6 -14.21 -19.31 -9.07
N ALA A 7 -13.78 -18.40 -9.95
CA ALA A 7 -12.42 -18.39 -10.50
C ALA A 7 -11.34 -18.14 -9.41
N ALA A 8 -11.68 -17.38 -8.37
CA ALA A 8 -10.76 -17.13 -7.26
C ALA A 8 -10.42 -18.39 -6.47
N GLN A 9 -11.28 -19.42 -6.46
CA GLN A 9 -11.03 -20.68 -5.75
C GLN A 9 -10.10 -21.63 -6.53
N GLU A 10 -9.94 -21.43 -7.84
CA GLU A 10 -9.07 -22.21 -8.72
C GLU A 10 -7.70 -21.54 -8.96
N MET A 11 -7.55 -20.26 -8.60
CA MET A 11 -6.27 -19.57 -8.66
C MET A 11 -5.27 -20.18 -7.67
N SER A 12 -4.09 -20.52 -8.17
CA SER A 12 -2.94 -20.84 -7.34
C SER A 12 -2.62 -19.67 -6.41
N ALA A 13 -2.04 -19.96 -5.23
CA ALA A 13 -1.69 -18.91 -4.26
C ALA A 13 -0.79 -17.83 -4.88
N ASP A 14 0.11 -18.21 -5.79
CA ASP A 14 0.99 -17.32 -6.55
C ASP A 14 0.20 -16.36 -7.46
N ASP A 15 -0.76 -16.88 -8.22
CA ASP A 15 -1.60 -16.10 -9.13
C ASP A 15 -2.44 -15.07 -8.36
N ARG A 16 -2.96 -15.47 -7.19
CA ARG A 16 -3.66 -14.57 -6.28
C ARG A 16 -2.73 -13.48 -5.72
N GLN A 17 -1.48 -13.82 -5.39
CA GLN A 17 -0.50 -12.82 -4.93
C GLN A 17 -0.14 -11.84 -6.05
N ALA A 18 0.02 -12.31 -7.29
CA ALA A 18 0.29 -11.46 -8.44
C ALA A 18 -0.87 -10.48 -8.71
N MET A 19 -2.11 -10.95 -8.62
CA MET A 19 -3.30 -10.10 -8.73
C MET A 19 -3.33 -9.02 -7.63
N ILE A 20 -3.09 -9.40 -6.37
CA ILE A 20 -3.07 -8.44 -5.24
C ILE A 20 -1.95 -7.41 -5.44
N ARG A 21 -0.76 -7.83 -5.87
CA ARG A 21 0.34 -6.92 -6.19
C ARG A 21 -0.06 -5.90 -7.24
N GLY A 22 -0.74 -6.32 -8.32
CA GLY A 22 -1.26 -5.41 -9.34
C GLY A 22 -2.23 -4.37 -8.78
N MET A 23 -3.12 -4.78 -7.87
CA MET A 23 -4.05 -3.86 -7.20
C MET A 23 -3.33 -2.85 -6.29
N VAL A 24 -2.30 -3.30 -5.57
CA VAL A 24 -1.48 -2.46 -4.69
C VAL A 24 -0.64 -1.47 -5.51
N ASP A 25 -0.16 -1.87 -6.67
CA ASP A 25 0.56 -0.98 -7.57
C ASP A 25 -0.35 0.09 -8.18
N GLY A 26 -1.55 -0.29 -8.61
CA GLY A 26 -2.56 0.67 -9.07
C GLY A 26 -2.97 1.67 -7.98
N LEU A 27 -3.02 1.25 -6.71
CA LEU A 27 -3.22 2.16 -5.59
C LEU A 27 -2.05 3.17 -5.48
N ALA A 28 -0.80 2.72 -5.63
CA ALA A 28 0.35 3.62 -5.61
C ALA A 28 0.29 4.68 -6.73
N GLN A 29 -0.12 4.28 -7.94
CA GLN A 29 -0.29 5.21 -9.05
C GLN A 29 -1.38 6.24 -8.75
N ARG A 30 -2.55 5.81 -8.22
CA ARG A 30 -3.62 6.73 -7.83
C ARG A 30 -3.16 7.74 -6.77
N LEU A 31 -2.36 7.31 -5.80
CA LEU A 31 -1.87 8.20 -4.74
C LEU A 31 -0.81 9.19 -5.23
N ALA A 32 -0.12 8.88 -6.33
CA ALA A 32 0.73 9.86 -7.00
C ALA A 32 -0.11 10.99 -7.63
N GLU A 33 -1.35 10.71 -8.04
CA GLU A 33 -2.28 11.72 -8.57
C GLU A 33 -3.06 12.45 -7.46
N ASP A 34 -3.32 11.78 -6.33
CA ASP A 34 -3.99 12.32 -5.15
C ASP A 34 -3.08 12.25 -3.91
N PRO A 35 -2.03 13.11 -3.84
CA PRO A 35 -0.97 13.00 -2.84
C PRO A 35 -1.42 13.30 -1.40
N ASP A 36 -2.57 13.95 -1.21
CA ASP A 36 -3.09 14.34 0.12
C ASP A 36 -3.80 13.18 0.84
N ASP A 37 -4.04 12.05 0.16
CA ASP A 37 -4.77 10.89 0.70
C ASP A 37 -3.93 10.07 1.70
N LEU A 38 -3.82 10.58 2.93
CA LEU A 38 -3.10 9.93 4.03
C LEU A 38 -3.59 8.49 4.29
N GLU A 39 -4.91 8.26 4.27
CA GLU A 39 -5.47 6.92 4.48
C GLU A 39 -5.04 5.95 3.35
N GLY A 40 -5.06 6.44 2.12
CA GLY A 40 -4.54 5.72 0.96
C GLY A 40 -3.08 5.31 1.13
N TRP A 41 -2.21 6.25 1.51
CA TRP A 41 -0.80 5.97 1.80
C TRP A 41 -0.63 4.93 2.90
N HIS A 42 -1.39 5.05 3.98
CA HIS A 42 -1.36 4.09 5.09
C HIS A 42 -1.74 2.68 4.65
N ARG A 43 -2.78 2.56 3.82
CA ARG A 43 -3.24 1.29 3.25
C ARG A 43 -2.19 0.68 2.32
N LEU A 44 -1.56 1.50 1.48
CA LEU A 44 -0.49 1.07 0.57
C LEU A 44 0.70 0.48 1.33
N ILE A 45 1.22 1.20 2.32
CA ILE A 45 2.37 0.78 3.13
C ILE A 45 2.05 -0.55 3.84
N ARG A 46 0.90 -0.63 4.51
CA ARG A 46 0.46 -1.85 5.19
C ARG A 46 0.30 -3.04 4.24
N ALA A 47 -0.29 -2.82 3.06
CA ALA A 47 -0.48 -3.88 2.07
C ALA A 47 0.86 -4.46 1.60
N ARG A 48 1.85 -3.60 1.30
CA ARG A 48 3.19 -4.04 0.91
C ARG A 48 3.91 -4.81 2.03
N VAL A 49 3.77 -4.39 3.29
CA VAL A 49 4.30 -5.14 4.45
C VAL A 49 3.67 -6.53 4.57
N VAL A 50 2.34 -6.64 4.46
CA VAL A 50 1.63 -7.93 4.52
C VAL A 50 2.03 -8.86 3.37
N LEU A 51 2.38 -8.32 2.20
CA LEU A 51 2.90 -9.09 1.07
C LEU A 51 4.39 -9.48 1.22
N GLY A 52 5.06 -9.07 2.30
CA GLY A 52 6.48 -9.28 2.53
C GLY A 52 7.39 -8.37 1.69
N GLU A 53 6.83 -7.33 1.06
CA GLU A 53 7.54 -6.41 0.19
C GLU A 53 8.14 -5.23 0.97
N GLY A 54 9.04 -5.52 1.93
CA GLY A 54 9.59 -4.50 2.83
C GLY A 54 10.24 -3.31 2.11
N ALA A 55 11.03 -3.56 1.06
CA ALA A 55 11.65 -2.50 0.27
C ALA A 55 10.60 -1.59 -0.42
N ALA A 56 9.52 -2.18 -0.93
CA ALA A 56 8.48 -1.43 -1.59
C ALA A 56 7.59 -0.69 -0.58
N ALA A 57 7.38 -1.25 0.62
CA ALA A 57 6.72 -0.55 1.72
C ALA A 57 7.52 0.68 2.16
N GLN A 58 8.85 0.57 2.22
CA GLN A 58 9.73 1.70 2.51
C GLN A 58 9.64 2.79 1.43
N ALA A 59 9.65 2.39 0.16
CA ALA A 59 9.51 3.33 -0.96
C ALA A 59 8.14 4.06 -0.91
N ALA A 60 7.06 3.35 -0.58
CA ALA A 60 5.74 3.94 -0.39
C ALA A 60 5.70 4.94 0.77
N LEU A 61 6.38 4.64 1.88
CA LEU A 61 6.51 5.56 3.01
C LEU A 61 7.27 6.84 2.63
N ASP A 62 8.36 6.72 1.87
CA ASP A 62 9.14 7.87 1.42
C ASP A 62 8.33 8.76 0.47
N ALA A 63 7.62 8.15 -0.48
CA ALA A 63 6.70 8.84 -1.37
C ALA A 63 5.58 9.57 -0.60
N ALA A 64 4.98 8.90 0.40
CA ALA A 64 3.95 9.50 1.25
C ALA A 64 4.49 10.70 2.05
N ARG A 65 5.72 10.62 2.57
CA ARG A 65 6.37 11.75 3.28
C ARG A 65 6.64 12.93 2.35
N ALA A 66 7.07 12.67 1.12
CA ALA A 66 7.28 13.71 0.12
C ALA A 66 5.95 14.37 -0.28
N ALA A 67 4.92 13.57 -0.53
CA ALA A 67 3.57 14.03 -0.88
C ALA A 67 2.94 14.90 0.23
N LEU A 68 3.11 14.51 1.49
CA LEU A 68 2.50 15.15 2.66
C LEU A 68 3.47 16.09 3.41
N ALA A 69 4.56 16.53 2.78
CA ALA A 69 5.61 17.33 3.42
C ALA A 69 5.11 18.63 4.07
N GLY A 70 4.01 19.20 3.55
CA GLY A 70 3.37 20.40 4.11
C GLY A 70 2.40 20.13 5.27
N ASN A 71 2.12 18.87 5.60
CA ASN A 71 1.13 18.46 6.59
C ASN A 71 1.79 17.71 7.76
N SER A 72 2.27 18.46 8.74
CA SER A 72 2.94 17.91 9.93
C SER A 72 2.11 16.86 10.66
N GLY A 73 0.78 17.02 10.71
CA GLY A 73 -0.11 16.04 11.34
C GLY A 73 -0.16 14.71 10.59
N ALA A 74 -0.16 14.76 9.24
CA ALA A 74 -0.09 13.58 8.40
C ALA A 74 1.28 12.88 8.52
N LEU A 75 2.37 13.64 8.54
CA LEU A 75 3.73 13.10 8.73
C LEU A 75 3.88 12.37 10.07
N GLN A 76 3.36 12.92 11.16
CA GLN A 76 3.39 12.26 12.47
C GLN A 76 2.64 10.93 12.47
N ARG A 77 1.49 10.87 11.78
CA ARG A 77 0.71 9.63 11.65
C ARG A 77 1.42 8.60 10.77
N LEU A 78 2.01 9.01 9.65
CA LEU A 78 2.83 8.13 8.82
C LEU A 78 4.02 7.56 9.59
N ASP A 79 4.67 8.39 10.41
CA ASP A 79 5.81 7.94 11.21
C ASP A 79 5.38 6.92 12.26
N ALA A 80 4.26 7.15 12.94
CA ALA A 80 3.66 6.19 13.87
C ALA A 80 3.37 4.85 13.19
N ALA A 81 2.71 4.90 12.02
CA ALA A 81 2.41 3.72 11.20
C ALA A 81 3.65 2.91 10.86
N ALA A 82 4.71 3.61 10.44
CA ALA A 82 5.96 2.97 10.07
C ALA A 82 6.62 2.28 11.27
N ARG A 83 6.46 2.80 12.51
CA ARG A 83 6.96 2.13 13.73
C ARG A 83 6.22 0.83 13.97
N GLU A 84 4.89 0.89 13.89
CA GLU A 84 4.01 -0.25 14.12
C GLU A 84 4.25 -1.38 13.11
N LEU A 85 4.65 -1.01 11.90
CA LEU A 85 4.94 -1.93 10.80
C LEU A 85 6.42 -2.39 10.74
N GLY A 86 7.29 -1.88 11.62
CA GLY A 86 8.72 -2.26 11.67
C GLY A 86 9.54 -1.76 10.49
N LEU A 87 9.16 -0.62 9.90
CA LEU A 87 9.84 0.01 8.75
C LEU A 87 10.89 1.05 9.18
N GLN A 88 11.31 1.03 10.43
CA GLN A 88 12.24 1.99 11.02
C GLN A 88 13.05 1.39 12.16
#